data_AF-A0A0H3GNF1-F1
#
_entry.id   AF-A0A0H3GNF1-F1
#
_cell.length_a   1.000
_cell.length_b   1.000
_cell.length_c   1.000
_cell.angle_alpha   90.00
_cell.angle_beta   90.00
_cell.angle_gamma   90.00
#
_symmetry.space_group_name_H-M   'P 1'
#
loop_
_entity.id
_entity.type
_entity.pdbx_description
1 polymer ?
#
loop_
_entity_poly.entity_id
_entity_poly.type
_entity_poly.pdbx_seq_one_letter_code
_entity_poly.pdbx_strand_id
1 'polypeptide(L)'
;MLEGIVFDRNNNLLFVDVATGRVFKLTPERQLSIVLKENSFGASGLAVHKDGRIFIASVGDMQRGSVRAIEPNGTREQMIVAPDAGFLVNDLVFDN
;
A
#
# COMPACT_ATOMS: atom_id res chain seq x y z
N MET A 1 -0.58 -6.01 12.49
CA MET A 1 0.84 -5.62 12.58
C MET A 1 1.00 -4.37 11.72
N LEU A 2 1.65 -3.33 12.21
CA LEU A 2 1.78 -2.06 11.48
C LEU A 2 3.09 -2.01 10.70
N GLU A 3 3.00 -1.84 9.39
CA GLU A 3 4.14 -1.74 8.48
C GLU A 3 3.89 -0.67 7.39
N GLY A 4 4.83 -0.53 6.44
CA GLY A 4 4.68 0.35 5.29
C GLY A 4 4.47 1.82 5.66
N ILE A 5 5.13 2.31 6.71
CA ILE A 5 4.97 3.69 7.18
C ILE A 5 5.61 4.66 6.17
N VAL A 6 4.82 5.53 5.56
CA VAL A 6 5.29 6.51 4.57
C VAL A 6 4.45 7.79 4.61
N PHE A 7 5.05 8.93 4.30
CA PHE A 7 4.31 10.18 4.11
C PHE A 7 3.86 10.35 2.66
N ASP A 8 2.63 10.78 2.45
CA ASP A 8 2.15 11.21 1.14
C ASP A 8 2.60 12.65 0.80
N ARG A 9 2.25 13.12 -0.40
CA ARG A 9 2.59 14.47 -0.89
C ARG A 9 1.93 15.61 -0.11
N ASN A 10 0.96 15.31 0.76
CA ASN A 10 0.23 16.25 1.59
C ASN A 10 0.58 16.10 3.08
N ASN A 11 1.71 15.45 3.41
CA ASN A 11 2.15 15.16 4.78
C ASN A 11 1.19 14.30 5.61
N ASN A 12 0.31 13.52 4.96
CA ASN A 12 -0.44 12.50 5.68
C ASN A 12 0.44 11.27 5.89
N LEU A 13 0.38 10.68 7.08
CA LEU A 13 1.03 9.42 7.37
C LEU A 13 0.16 8.27 6.86
N LEU A 14 0.70 7.48 5.95
CA LEU A 14 0.12 6.24 5.47
C LEU A 14 0.79 5.06 6.18
N PHE A 15 0.03 4.02 6.47
CA PHE A 15 0.55 2.79 7.05
C PHE A 15 -0.40 1.62 6.80
N VAL A 16 0.12 0.41 6.93
CA VAL A 16 -0.56 -0.84 6.62
C VAL A 16 -0.94 -1.56 7.91
N ASP A 17 -2.12 -2.17 7.94
CA ASP A 17 -2.38 -3.31 8.84
C ASP A 17 -2.23 -4.62 8.06
N VAL A 18 -1.09 -5.28 8.24
CA VAL A 18 -0.71 -6.49 7.48
C VAL A 18 -1.70 -7.64 7.70
N ALA A 19 -2.36 -7.69 8.86
CA ALA A 19 -3.30 -8.76 9.18
C ALA A 19 -4.60 -8.67 8.36
N THR A 20 -4.99 -7.47 7.91
CA THR A 20 -6.22 -7.23 7.15
C THR A 20 -5.95 -6.72 5.73
N GLY A 21 -4.69 -6.39 5.40
CA GLY A 21 -4.31 -5.76 4.14
C GLY A 21 -4.87 -4.35 3.96
N ARG A 22 -5.35 -3.71 5.04
CA ARG A 22 -5.88 -2.35 5.01
C ARG A 22 -4.75 -1.33 4.97
N VAL A 23 -4.99 -0.23 4.26
CA VAL A 23 -4.13 0.96 4.29
C VAL A 23 -4.88 2.09 4.96
N PHE A 24 -4.26 2.65 5.99
CA PHE A 24 -4.77 3.79 6.75
C PHE A 24 -4.06 5.07 6.32
N LYS A 25 -4.74 6.18 6.57
CA LYS A 25 -4.22 7.53 6.45
C LYS A 25 -4.52 8.31 7.72
N LEU A 26 -3.49 8.87 8.32
CA LEU A 26 -3.55 9.79 9.45
C LEU A 26 -3.10 11.18 8.99
N THR A 27 -3.96 12.18 9.10
CA THR A 27 -3.61 13.57 8.75
C THR A 27 -2.79 14.24 9.86
N PRO A 28 -2.11 15.37 9.59
CA PRO A 28 -1.44 16.16 10.62
C PRO A 28 -2.38 16.60 11.76
N GLU A 29 -3.67 16.78 11.47
CA GLU A 29 -4.74 17.09 12.44
C GLU A 29 -5.23 15.86 13.21
N ARG A 30 -4.55 14.72 13.07
CA ARG A 30 -4.82 13.44 13.74
C ARG A 30 -6.13 12.77 13.33
N GLN A 31 -6.59 13.04 12.11
CA GLN A 31 -7.78 12.38 11.58
C GLN A 31 -7.42 11.08 10.88
N LEU A 32 -7.96 9.96 11.38
CA LEU A 32 -7.73 8.63 10.85
C LEU A 32 -8.82 8.22 9.86
N SER A 33 -8.42 7.68 8.71
CA SER A 33 -9.32 7.16 7.68
C SER A 33 -8.71 5.94 6.99
N ILE A 34 -9.55 5.17 6.29
CA ILE A 34 -9.13 4.01 5.49
C ILE A 34 -9.04 4.44 4.02
N VAL A 35 -7.88 4.23 3.41
CA VAL A 35 -7.63 4.48 1.97
C VAL A 35 -7.87 3.20 1.18
N LEU A 36 -7.33 2.08 1.65
CA LEU A 36 -7.59 0.76 1.08
C LEU A 36 -8.29 -0.11 2.10
N LYS A 37 -9.45 -0.65 1.73
CA LYS A 37 -10.21 -1.58 2.57
C LYS A 37 -9.54 -2.96 2.57
N GLU A 38 -9.99 -3.80 3.49
CA GLU A 38 -9.60 -5.21 3.53
C GLU A 38 -9.87 -5.89 2.19
N ASN A 39 -8.94 -6.73 1.75
CA ASN A 39 -8.92 -7.30 0.42
C ASN A 39 -8.13 -8.61 0.41
N SER A 40 -8.33 -9.42 -0.63
CA SER A 40 -7.70 -10.74 -0.77
C SER A 40 -6.22 -10.70 -1.13
N PHE A 41 -5.73 -9.56 -1.63
CA PHE A 41 -4.33 -9.46 -2.04
C PHE A 41 -3.40 -9.17 -0.88
N GLY A 42 -3.91 -8.64 0.23
CA GLY A 42 -3.11 -8.18 1.37
C GLY A 42 -2.33 -6.89 1.07
N ALA A 43 -1.58 -6.44 2.06
CA ALA A 43 -0.63 -5.34 1.96
C ALA A 43 0.45 -5.54 3.03
N SER A 44 1.70 -5.19 2.74
CA SER A 44 2.84 -5.25 3.66
C SER A 44 3.65 -3.95 3.64
N GLY A 45 3.99 -3.46 2.46
CA GLY A 45 4.79 -2.26 2.27
C GLY A 45 4.09 -1.20 1.44
N LEU A 46 4.46 0.07 1.65
CA LEU A 46 3.96 1.21 0.87
C LEU A 46 5.12 2.05 0.34
N ALA A 47 4.94 2.60 -0.86
CA ALA A 47 5.77 3.67 -1.41
C ALA A 47 4.88 4.71 -2.09
N VAL A 48 5.20 6.00 -1.96
CA VAL A 48 4.45 7.09 -2.63
C VAL A 48 5.30 7.64 -3.78
N HIS A 49 4.78 7.51 -4.99
CA HIS A 49 5.46 7.98 -6.19
C HIS A 49 5.40 9.52 -6.31
N LYS A 50 6.19 10.11 -7.22
CA LYS A 50 6.20 11.56 -7.49
C LYS A 50 4.92 12.11 -8.10
N ASP A 51 4.15 11.26 -8.78
CA ASP A 51 2.81 11.61 -9.26
C ASP A 51 1.72 11.53 -8.16
N GLY A 52 2.08 11.11 -6.95
CA GLY A 52 1.17 11.00 -5.81
C GLY A 52 0.50 9.64 -5.65
N ARG A 53 0.60 8.72 -6.61
CA ARG A 53 0.03 7.38 -6.44
C ARG A 53 0.70 6.62 -5.29
N ILE A 54 -0.10 5.81 -4.61
CA ILE A 54 0.36 4.94 -3.53
C ILE A 54 0.57 3.55 -4.14
N PHE A 55 1.79 3.06 -4.07
CA PHE A 55 2.16 1.72 -4.45
C PHE A 55 2.17 0.83 -3.22
N ILE A 56 1.56 -0.34 -3.35
CA ILE A 56 1.32 -1.29 -2.29
C ILE A 56 2.03 -2.58 -2.66
N ALA A 57 3.00 -2.98 -1.85
CA ALA A 57 3.57 -4.31 -1.87
C ALA A 57 2.69 -5.24 -1.03
N SER A 58 2.64 -6.49 -1.44
CA SER A 58 2.02 -7.54 -0.64
C SER A 58 2.74 -8.87 -0.81
N VAL A 59 2.86 -9.59 0.29
CA VAL A 59 3.27 -11.01 0.34
C VAL A 59 2.08 -11.97 0.16
N GLY A 60 0.84 -11.45 0.07
CA GLY A 60 -0.37 -12.23 -0.18
C GLY A 60 -0.59 -13.34 0.85
N ASP A 61 -0.80 -14.56 0.36
CA ASP A 61 -0.94 -15.79 1.15
C ASP A 61 0.42 -16.48 1.46
N MET A 62 1.52 -15.73 1.38
CA MET A 62 2.91 -16.21 1.46
C MET A 62 3.32 -17.15 0.32
N GLN A 63 2.52 -17.22 -0.75
CA GLN A 63 2.89 -17.90 -2.00
C GLN A 63 2.72 -17.00 -3.22
N ARG A 64 1.75 -16.06 -3.17
CA ARG A 64 1.36 -15.22 -4.31
C ARG A 64 1.22 -13.77 -3.86
N GLY A 65 2.35 -13.07 -3.81
CA GLY A 65 2.42 -11.64 -3.54
C GLY A 65 2.10 -10.79 -4.77
N SER A 66 1.95 -9.48 -4.59
CA SER A 66 1.63 -8.58 -5.69
C SER A 66 2.20 -7.20 -5.48
N VAL A 67 2.23 -6.40 -6.55
CA VAL A 67 2.39 -4.94 -6.47
C VAL A 67 1.18 -4.29 -7.10
N ARG A 68 0.55 -3.38 -6.37
CA ARG A 68 -0.60 -2.61 -6.83
C ARG A 68 -0.31 -1.12 -6.73
N ALA A 69 -0.99 -0.31 -7.52
CA ALA A 69 -1.00 1.14 -7.39
C ALA A 69 -2.44 1.65 -7.25
N ILE A 70 -2.66 2.62 -6.38
CA ILE A 70 -3.94 3.31 -6.19
C ILE A 70 -3.73 4.82 -6.19
N GLU A 71 -4.79 5.56 -6.47
CA GLU A 71 -4.83 7.01 -6.24
C GLU A 71 -4.86 7.32 -4.72
N PRO A 72 -4.45 8.53 -4.28
CA PRO A 72 -4.45 8.91 -2.86
C PRO A 72 -5.79 8.79 -2.13
N ASN A 73 -6.89 8.74 -2.87
CA ASN A 73 -8.24 8.58 -2.36
C ASN A 73 -8.71 7.11 -2.32
N GLY A 74 -7.85 6.14 -2.64
CA GLY A 74 -8.19 4.72 -2.64
C GLY A 74 -8.80 4.20 -3.93
N THR A 75 -8.89 5.02 -4.99
CA THR A 75 -9.55 4.63 -6.25
C THR A 75 -8.54 4.23 -7.34
N ARG A 76 -9.06 3.77 -8.48
CA ARG A 76 -8.31 3.36 -9.69
C ARG A 76 -7.16 2.39 -9.38
N GLU A 77 -7.49 1.34 -8.67
CA GLU A 77 -6.54 0.26 -8.39
C GLU A 77 -6.03 -0.38 -9.68
N GLN A 78 -4.72 -0.42 -9.83
CA GLN A 78 -4.00 -1.01 -10.94
C GLN A 78 -3.07 -2.11 -10.44
N MET A 79 -3.13 -3.29 -11.06
CA MET A 79 -2.16 -4.36 -10.84
C MET A 79 -0.88 -4.04 -11.62
N ILE A 80 0.26 -3.98 -10.92
CA ILE A 80 1.59 -3.71 -11.50
C ILE A 80 2.39 -5.01 -11.62
N VAL A 81 2.40 -5.82 -10.56
CA VAL A 81 2.94 -7.18 -10.56
C VAL A 81 1.83 -8.10 -10.08
N ALA A 82 1.41 -9.02 -10.95
CA ALA A 82 0.30 -9.93 -10.67
C ALA A 82 0.72 -11.10 -9.76
N PRO A 83 -0.23 -11.69 -8.99
CA PRO A 83 0.08 -12.79 -8.07
C PRO A 83 0.65 -14.06 -8.71
N ASP A 84 0.34 -14.30 -9.98
CA ASP A 84 0.83 -15.45 -10.76
C ASP A 84 2.30 -15.30 -11.19
N ALA A 85 2.90 -14.11 -11.02
CA ALA A 85 4.33 -13.91 -11.20
C ALA A 85 5.17 -14.65 -10.12
N GLY A 86 4.54 -15.08 -9.02
CA GLY A 86 5.17 -15.95 -8.01
C GLY A 86 6.14 -15.24 -7.07
N PHE A 87 6.11 -13.91 -7.01
CA PHE A 87 6.93 -13.12 -6.09
C PHE A 87 6.24 -12.90 -4.75
N LEU A 88 7.02 -12.83 -3.67
CA LEU A 88 6.58 -12.33 -2.37
C LEU A 88 7.21 -10.94 -2.17
N VAL A 89 6.42 -9.89 -2.38
CA VAL A 89 6.93 -8.53 -2.36
C VAL A 89 6.62 -7.93 -0.99
N ASN A 90 7.65 -7.67 -0.19
CA ASN A 90 7.46 -7.12 1.15
C ASN A 90 7.44 -5.58 1.14
N ASP A 91 8.50 -4.98 0.59
CA ASP A 91 8.75 -3.54 0.58
C ASP A 91 9.06 -3.05 -0.83
N LEU A 92 8.85 -1.75 -1.06
CA LEU A 92 9.10 -1.07 -2.32
C LEU A 92 9.80 0.26 -2.07
N VAL A 93 10.68 0.64 -2.99
CA VAL A 93 11.27 1.98 -3.06
C VAL A 93 11.39 2.36 -4.54
N PHE A 94 11.21 3.64 -4.85
CA PHE A 94 11.47 4.16 -6.18
C PHE A 94 12.95 4.53 -6.32
N ASP A 95 13.51 4.31 -7.51
CA ASP A 95 14.66 5.07 -7.96
C ASP A 95 14.23 6.53 -8.24
N ASN A 96 15.16 7.46 -8.05
CA ASN A 96 14.88 8.91 -8.00
C ASN A 96 14.16 9.48 -9.25
#